data_AF-C5KQC2-F1
#
_entry.id   AF-C5KQC2-F1
#
_cell.length_a   1.000
_cell.length_b   1.000
_cell.length_c   1.000
_cell.angle_alpha   90.00
_cell.angle_beta   90.00
_cell.angle_gamma   90.00
#
_symmetry.space_group_name_H-M   'P 1'
#
loop_
_entity.id
_entity.type
_entity.pdbx_description
1 polymer ?
#
loop_
_entity_poly.entity_id
_entity_poly.type
_entity_poly.pdbx_seq_one_letter_code
_entity_poly.pdbx_strand_id
1 'polypeptide(L)'
;MSGTFTLEQVKKHDKPDDCWIVVNGDVIDCTKYLPNHPGGSLAITAFAGCDCSLEFNTVHDKSMMEQYRDLIIGKVSDGITMEEVARHGTPNDCWIVVNGEVLDVTDYIKEHPGGELSITAFGGTDCSLEYNTVHAKALIQETCPQCVIGKLLVPKKRKKSKAKAKGVLDMDEVARHNTKEDCWVVVNGFVLAVTPFLPEHPGGPEAILKYAGKDATEEWNMIHSFDVLKQYGGKYIVGKLGDPLGGTADLGLTVEEVARHNTKQDCWVIINGTVFNLTDWLPLHPGGESVILNYAGKDASDEWNAIHPSGTME
;
A
#
# COMPACT_ATOMS: atom_id res chain seq x y z
N MET A 1 -8.74 -4.15 28.87
CA MET A 1 -7.75 -4.54 27.84
C MET A 1 -8.54 -4.88 26.60
N SER A 2 -8.35 -4.17 25.49
CA SER A 2 -9.06 -4.49 24.24
C SER A 2 -8.32 -5.65 23.56
N GLY A 3 -8.91 -6.85 23.56
CA GLY A 3 -8.35 -8.01 22.88
C GLY A 3 -8.39 -7.85 21.36
N THR A 4 -7.56 -8.61 20.66
CA THR A 4 -7.63 -8.74 19.19
C THR A 4 -8.03 -10.18 18.87
N PHE A 5 -9.03 -10.35 18.00
CA PHE A 5 -9.59 -11.66 17.67
C PHE A 5 -9.66 -11.88 16.17
N THR A 6 -9.53 -13.13 15.74
CA THR A 6 -9.83 -13.55 14.37
C THR A 6 -11.29 -13.99 14.26
N LEU A 7 -11.87 -13.95 13.06
CA LEU A 7 -13.21 -14.50 12.83
C LEU A 7 -13.27 -16.01 13.15
N GLU A 8 -12.18 -16.77 12.97
CA GLU A 8 -12.12 -18.18 13.34
C GLU A 8 -12.13 -18.42 14.87
N GLN A 9 -11.62 -17.47 15.65
CA GLN A 9 -11.78 -17.49 17.11
C GLN A 9 -13.23 -17.18 17.47
N VAL A 10 -13.81 -16.12 16.91
CA VAL A 10 -15.20 -15.73 17.17
C VAL A 10 -16.18 -16.87 16.83
N LYS A 11 -15.99 -17.58 15.71
CA LYS A 11 -16.82 -18.74 15.31
C LYS A 11 -16.92 -19.86 16.35
N LYS A 12 -15.98 -19.95 17.30
CA LYS A 12 -16.04 -20.96 18.37
C LYS A 12 -17.06 -20.62 19.46
N HIS A 13 -17.49 -19.37 19.51
CA HIS A 13 -18.44 -18.82 20.48
C HIS A 13 -19.82 -18.66 19.83
N ASP A 14 -20.40 -19.80 19.43
CA ASP A 14 -21.61 -19.91 18.61
C ASP A 14 -22.86 -20.41 19.37
N LYS A 15 -22.85 -20.38 20.71
CA LYS A 15 -23.91 -20.98 21.55
C LYS A 15 -24.57 -19.96 22.48
N PRO A 16 -25.80 -20.19 22.97
CA PRO A 16 -26.45 -19.27 23.92
C PRO A 16 -25.66 -19.02 25.21
N ASP A 17 -24.92 -20.01 25.70
CA ASP A 17 -24.07 -19.93 26.90
C ASP A 17 -22.63 -19.50 26.61
N ASP A 18 -22.31 -19.23 25.34
CA ASP A 18 -21.04 -18.72 24.85
C ASP A 18 -21.26 -18.04 23.48
N CYS A 19 -21.79 -16.81 23.50
CA CYS A 19 -22.35 -16.13 22.33
C CYS A 19 -21.59 -14.85 22.01
N TRP A 20 -20.68 -14.92 21.03
CA TRP A 20 -20.00 -13.73 20.53
C TRP A 20 -20.52 -13.34 19.16
N ILE A 21 -20.56 -12.04 18.88
CA ILE A 21 -20.88 -11.50 17.56
C ILE A 21 -19.86 -10.44 17.17
N VAL A 22 -19.80 -10.13 15.88
CA VAL A 22 -19.03 -9.00 15.36
C VAL A 22 -19.96 -7.95 14.79
N VAL A 23 -19.77 -6.71 15.25
CA VAL A 23 -20.48 -5.54 14.73
C VAL A 23 -19.48 -4.43 14.44
N ASN A 24 -19.41 -4.01 13.19
CA ASN A 24 -18.52 -2.94 12.70
C ASN A 24 -17.04 -3.16 13.11
N GLY A 25 -16.62 -4.43 13.17
CA GLY A 25 -15.26 -4.84 13.56
C GLY A 25 -15.04 -4.97 15.07
N ASP A 26 -16.02 -4.64 15.92
CA ASP A 26 -15.96 -4.91 17.36
C ASP A 26 -16.45 -6.33 17.64
N VAL A 27 -15.70 -7.06 18.46
CA VAL A 27 -16.10 -8.37 19.01
C VAL A 27 -16.82 -8.13 20.32
N ILE A 28 -18.04 -8.66 20.41
CA ILE A 28 -18.97 -8.38 21.50
C ILE A 28 -19.36 -9.70 22.14
N ASP A 29 -19.12 -9.85 23.44
CA ASP A 29 -19.64 -10.98 24.23
C ASP A 29 -21.07 -10.66 24.65
N CYS A 30 -22.02 -11.30 23.98
CA CYS A 30 -23.44 -11.12 24.23
C CYS A 30 -24.00 -12.10 25.27
N THR A 31 -23.22 -13.06 25.77
CA THR A 31 -23.69 -14.22 26.55
C THR A 31 -24.60 -13.80 27.71
N LYS A 32 -24.16 -12.83 28.51
CA LYS A 32 -24.94 -12.32 29.66
C LYS A 32 -26.03 -11.32 29.28
N TYR A 33 -25.95 -10.75 28.09
CA TYR A 33 -26.89 -9.75 27.60
C TYR A 33 -28.09 -10.36 26.85
N LEU A 34 -27.96 -11.57 26.33
CA LEU A 34 -29.04 -12.30 25.62
C LEU A 34 -30.44 -12.20 26.26
N PRO A 35 -30.63 -12.40 27.58
CA PRO A 35 -31.97 -12.33 28.18
C PRO A 35 -32.54 -10.89 28.24
N ASN A 36 -31.70 -9.87 28.09
CA ASN A 36 -32.06 -8.47 28.22
C ASN A 36 -32.24 -7.77 26.86
N HIS A 37 -31.96 -8.46 25.75
CA HIS A 37 -32.09 -7.88 24.42
C HIS A 37 -33.58 -7.62 24.07
N PRO A 38 -33.98 -6.39 23.70
CA PRO A 38 -35.39 -6.05 23.44
C PRO A 38 -36.06 -6.87 22.33
N GLY A 39 -35.29 -7.33 21.34
CA GLY A 39 -35.77 -8.24 20.28
C GLY A 39 -35.86 -9.71 20.70
N GLY A 40 -35.58 -10.02 21.97
CA GLY A 40 -35.44 -11.38 22.49
C GLY A 40 -34.07 -11.98 22.17
N SER A 41 -33.71 -13.06 22.89
CA SER A 41 -32.39 -13.70 22.77
C SER A 41 -32.12 -14.25 21.38
N LEU A 42 -33.13 -14.83 20.72
CA LEU A 42 -33.01 -15.40 19.38
C LEU A 42 -32.55 -14.40 18.31
N ALA A 43 -32.85 -13.11 18.50
CA ALA A 43 -32.42 -12.07 17.57
C ALA A 43 -30.89 -11.89 17.52
N ILE A 44 -30.18 -12.26 18.58
CA ILE A 44 -28.71 -12.26 18.63
C ILE A 44 -28.18 -13.66 18.36
N THR A 45 -28.76 -14.70 18.98
CA THR A 45 -28.22 -16.07 18.88
C THR A 45 -28.21 -16.61 17.45
N ALA A 46 -29.10 -16.11 16.57
CA ALA A 46 -29.08 -16.45 15.14
C ALA A 46 -27.77 -16.03 14.42
N PHE A 47 -26.99 -15.14 15.02
CA PHE A 47 -25.73 -14.61 14.51
C PHE A 47 -24.52 -14.97 15.38
N ALA A 48 -24.68 -15.87 16.35
CA ALA A 48 -23.59 -16.30 17.21
C ALA A 48 -22.41 -16.84 16.39
N GLY A 49 -21.19 -16.44 16.75
CA GLY A 49 -19.97 -16.78 16.05
C GLY A 49 -19.74 -16.05 14.71
N CYS A 50 -20.57 -15.07 14.35
CA CYS A 50 -20.54 -14.45 13.02
C CYS A 50 -20.35 -12.91 13.07
N ASP A 51 -19.99 -12.34 11.92
CA ASP A 51 -20.12 -10.91 11.64
C ASP A 51 -21.52 -10.62 11.12
N CYS A 52 -22.26 -9.85 11.92
CA CYS A 52 -23.64 -9.44 11.63
C CYS A 52 -23.75 -7.93 11.52
N SER A 53 -22.67 -7.24 11.11
CA SER A 53 -22.63 -5.78 10.97
C SER A 53 -23.75 -5.27 10.05
N LEU A 54 -24.04 -5.98 8.97
CA LEU A 54 -25.07 -5.56 8.02
C LEU A 54 -26.46 -5.62 8.67
N GLU A 55 -26.82 -6.76 9.23
CA GLU A 55 -28.11 -7.01 9.87
C GLU A 55 -28.31 -6.08 11.06
N PHE A 56 -27.28 -5.91 11.90
CA PHE A 56 -27.30 -4.99 13.02
C PHE A 56 -27.61 -3.55 12.56
N ASN A 57 -26.91 -3.04 11.55
CA ASN A 57 -27.05 -1.68 11.06
C ASN A 57 -28.38 -1.41 10.32
N THR A 58 -29.15 -2.44 9.97
CA THR A 58 -30.50 -2.26 9.38
C THR A 58 -31.59 -1.99 10.41
N VAL A 59 -31.36 -2.38 11.65
CA VAL A 59 -32.34 -2.29 12.75
C VAL A 59 -31.89 -1.29 13.82
N HIS A 60 -30.59 -1.13 14.00
CA HIS A 60 -30.00 -0.31 15.05
C HIS A 60 -29.22 0.87 14.46
N ASP A 61 -29.29 2.01 15.15
CA ASP A 61 -28.43 3.14 14.84
C ASP A 61 -26.98 2.83 15.22
N LYS A 62 -26.01 3.32 14.43
CA LYS A 62 -24.58 3.07 14.68
C LYS A 62 -24.12 3.57 16.05
N SER A 63 -24.73 4.63 16.59
CA SER A 63 -24.42 5.17 17.92
C SER A 63 -24.90 4.28 19.07
N MET A 64 -25.78 3.29 18.81
CA MET A 64 -26.29 2.38 19.85
C MET A 64 -25.16 1.63 20.56
N MET A 65 -24.11 1.26 19.82
CA MET A 65 -22.98 0.52 20.39
C MET A 65 -22.16 1.34 21.41
N GLU A 66 -22.27 2.67 21.42
CA GLU A 66 -21.60 3.51 22.41
C GLU A 66 -22.10 3.25 23.84
N GLN A 67 -23.35 2.82 23.99
CA GLN A 67 -23.98 2.50 25.27
C GLN A 67 -23.59 1.12 25.80
N TYR A 68 -23.11 0.24 24.93
CA TYR A 68 -22.79 -1.15 25.25
C TYR A 68 -21.29 -1.44 25.14
N ARG A 69 -20.45 -0.41 25.33
CA ARG A 69 -18.99 -0.55 25.27
C ARG A 69 -18.43 -1.58 26.25
N ASP A 70 -19.11 -1.82 27.37
CA ASP A 70 -18.69 -2.83 28.35
C ASP A 70 -18.84 -4.28 27.84
N LEU A 71 -19.64 -4.51 26.80
CA LEU A 71 -19.77 -5.82 26.15
C LEU A 71 -18.70 -6.04 25.07
N ILE A 72 -18.02 -4.98 24.62
CA ILE A 72 -16.95 -5.06 23.63
C ILE A 72 -15.71 -5.64 24.29
N ILE A 73 -15.35 -6.85 23.88
CA ILE A 73 -14.18 -7.55 24.39
C ILE A 73 -12.94 -7.32 23.53
N GLY A 74 -13.11 -6.82 22.31
CA GLY A 74 -11.99 -6.56 21.41
C GLY A 74 -12.40 -6.15 19.99
N LYS A 75 -11.43 -6.23 19.07
CA LYS A 75 -11.65 -5.98 17.63
C LYS A 75 -11.25 -7.18 16.78
N VAL A 76 -11.92 -7.32 15.64
CA VAL A 76 -11.54 -8.30 14.62
C VAL A 76 -10.28 -7.85 13.89
N SER A 77 -9.31 -8.75 13.77
CA SER A 77 -8.11 -8.60 12.95
C SER A 77 -7.86 -9.87 12.12
N ASP A 78 -7.26 -9.70 10.94
CA ASP A 78 -6.84 -10.78 10.04
C ASP A 78 -5.62 -11.58 10.57
N GLY A 79 -5.11 -11.24 11.76
CA GLY A 79 -4.00 -11.90 12.47
C GLY A 79 -3.33 -10.97 13.49
N ILE A 80 -2.22 -11.41 14.09
CA ILE A 80 -1.46 -10.63 15.08
C ILE A 80 -0.34 -9.88 14.36
N THR A 81 -0.17 -8.57 14.55
CA THR A 81 0.88 -7.81 13.82
C THR A 81 2.23 -7.88 14.55
N MET A 82 3.33 -7.56 13.85
CA MET A 82 4.65 -7.46 14.50
C MET A 82 4.68 -6.34 15.56
N GLU A 83 3.92 -5.26 15.36
CA GLU A 83 3.81 -4.19 16.34
C GLU A 83 3.14 -4.65 17.63
N GLU A 84 2.17 -5.58 17.53
CA GLU A 84 1.59 -6.21 18.72
C GLU A 84 2.59 -7.15 19.37
N VAL A 85 3.21 -8.05 18.61
CA VAL A 85 4.22 -8.98 19.14
C VAL A 85 5.32 -8.23 19.90
N ALA A 86 5.81 -7.11 19.37
CA ALA A 86 6.85 -6.29 19.99
C ALA A 86 6.50 -5.72 21.38
N ARG A 87 5.20 -5.70 21.76
CA ARG A 87 4.76 -5.27 23.11
C ARG A 87 4.98 -6.36 24.16
N HIS A 88 5.14 -7.62 23.73
CA HIS A 88 5.27 -8.80 24.57
C HIS A 88 6.73 -9.32 24.54
N GLY A 89 7.68 -8.46 24.93
CA GLY A 89 9.12 -8.72 24.83
C GLY A 89 9.83 -9.08 26.13
N THR A 90 9.10 -9.33 27.22
CA THR A 90 9.69 -9.50 28.56
C THR A 90 9.64 -10.95 29.04
N PRO A 91 10.48 -11.40 29.99
CA PRO A 91 10.44 -12.79 30.47
C PRO A 91 9.11 -13.22 31.09
N ASN A 92 8.31 -12.29 31.61
CA ASN A 92 6.99 -12.56 32.19
C ASN A 92 5.82 -12.26 31.23
N ASP A 93 6.14 -11.90 30.00
CA ASP A 93 5.19 -11.60 28.91
C ASP A 93 5.98 -11.66 27.59
N CYS A 94 6.21 -12.89 27.11
CA CYS A 94 7.17 -13.19 26.06
C CYS A 94 6.49 -13.86 24.87
N TRP A 95 6.28 -13.10 23.80
CA TRP A 95 5.82 -13.63 22.53
C TRP A 95 6.96 -13.67 21.52
N ILE A 96 6.95 -14.69 20.67
CA ILE A 96 7.91 -14.83 19.57
C ILE A 96 7.16 -15.21 18.29
N VAL A 97 7.77 -14.92 17.14
CA VAL A 97 7.28 -15.42 15.85
C VAL A 97 8.22 -16.49 15.31
N VAL A 98 7.65 -17.62 14.95
CA VAL A 98 8.36 -18.72 14.27
C VAL A 98 7.55 -19.18 13.07
N ASN A 99 8.15 -19.09 11.89
CA ASN A 99 7.59 -19.51 10.61
C ASN A 99 6.19 -18.90 10.32
N GLY A 100 5.95 -17.67 10.78
CA GLY A 100 4.68 -16.96 10.62
C GLY A 100 3.59 -17.35 11.62
N GLU A 101 3.89 -18.20 12.60
CA GLU A 101 3.05 -18.43 13.78
C GLU A 101 3.53 -17.51 14.91
N VAL A 102 2.58 -16.92 15.64
CA VAL A 102 2.88 -16.17 16.87
C VAL A 102 2.67 -17.10 18.04
N LEU A 103 3.67 -17.19 18.90
CA LEU A 103 3.67 -18.04 20.08
C LEU A 103 3.76 -17.20 21.34
N ASP A 104 2.92 -17.48 22.33
CA ASP A 104 3.13 -17.08 23.71
C ASP A 104 3.95 -18.17 24.41
N VAL A 105 5.19 -17.83 24.75
CA VAL A 105 6.15 -18.75 25.36
C VAL A 105 6.43 -18.41 26.82
N THR A 106 5.65 -17.49 27.41
CA THR A 106 5.85 -16.98 28.78
C THR A 106 6.03 -18.10 29.81
N ASP A 107 5.15 -19.09 29.80
CA ASP A 107 5.25 -20.21 30.73
C ASP A 107 6.26 -21.28 30.29
N TYR A 108 6.43 -21.45 28.97
CA TYR A 108 7.30 -22.49 28.39
C TYR A 108 8.80 -22.19 28.52
N ILE A 109 9.17 -20.92 28.65
CA ILE A 109 10.55 -20.45 28.82
C ILE A 109 11.33 -21.25 29.88
N LYS A 110 10.66 -21.63 30.97
CA LYS A 110 11.25 -22.38 32.10
C LYS A 110 11.52 -23.85 31.78
N GLU A 111 10.82 -24.40 30.80
CA GLU A 111 10.86 -25.80 30.40
C GLU A 111 11.76 -26.02 29.17
N HIS A 112 12.21 -24.93 28.54
CA HIS A 112 13.01 -24.99 27.32
C HIS A 112 14.40 -25.63 27.57
N PRO A 113 14.78 -26.71 26.84
CA PRO A 113 16.04 -27.41 27.06
C PRO A 113 17.31 -26.57 26.86
N GLY A 114 17.24 -25.51 26.06
CA GLY A 114 18.33 -24.54 25.88
C GLY A 114 18.47 -23.52 27.01
N GLY A 115 17.60 -23.57 28.03
CA GLY A 115 17.54 -22.61 29.12
C GLY A 115 16.78 -21.31 28.77
N GLU A 116 16.51 -20.51 29.81
CA GLU A 116 15.66 -19.32 29.77
C GLU A 116 16.12 -18.26 28.74
N LEU A 117 17.44 -18.01 28.70
CA LEU A 117 18.06 -17.01 27.83
C LEU A 117 17.94 -17.35 26.34
N SER A 118 17.80 -18.64 26.00
CA SER A 118 17.73 -19.10 24.61
C SER A 118 16.43 -18.68 23.91
N ILE A 119 15.39 -18.34 24.67
CA ILE A 119 14.11 -17.84 24.14
C ILE A 119 13.94 -16.36 24.46
N THR A 120 14.20 -15.95 25.71
CA THR A 120 13.91 -14.57 26.17
C THR A 120 14.68 -13.50 25.38
N ALA A 121 15.85 -13.83 24.82
CA ALA A 121 16.59 -12.93 23.93
C ALA A 121 15.84 -12.54 22.64
N PHE A 122 14.80 -13.31 22.27
CA PHE A 122 13.98 -13.12 21.08
C PHE A 122 12.58 -12.60 21.38
N GLY A 123 12.26 -12.29 22.65
CA GLY A 123 10.96 -11.76 23.04
C GLY A 123 10.58 -10.53 22.21
N GLY A 124 9.38 -10.53 21.66
CA GLY A 124 8.84 -9.47 20.83
C GLY A 124 9.35 -9.47 19.37
N THR A 125 10.03 -10.53 18.91
CA THR A 125 10.67 -10.56 17.59
C THR A 125 10.25 -11.77 16.75
N ASP A 126 10.55 -11.69 15.44
CA ASP A 126 10.54 -12.85 14.54
C ASP A 126 11.91 -13.52 14.54
N CYS A 127 11.97 -14.69 15.17
CA CYS A 127 13.18 -15.50 15.30
C CYS A 127 13.12 -16.76 14.43
N SER A 128 12.32 -16.73 13.35
CA SER A 128 12.18 -17.86 12.42
C SER A 128 13.53 -18.34 11.88
N LEU A 129 14.45 -17.43 11.58
CA LEU A 129 15.76 -17.78 11.04
C LEU A 129 16.57 -18.55 12.07
N GLU A 130 16.75 -17.97 13.25
CA GLU A 130 17.51 -18.53 14.37
C GLU A 130 16.92 -19.87 14.81
N TYR A 131 15.59 -19.94 14.99
CA TYR A 131 14.89 -21.16 15.33
C TYR A 131 15.20 -22.28 14.33
N ASN A 132 15.12 -22.01 13.02
CA ASN A 132 15.33 -23.00 11.98
C ASN A 132 16.80 -23.47 11.86
N THR A 133 17.76 -22.79 12.49
CA THR A 133 19.16 -23.27 12.53
C THR A 133 19.41 -24.35 13.57
N VAL A 134 18.57 -24.41 14.61
CA VAL A 134 18.77 -25.30 15.77
C VAL A 134 17.62 -26.29 15.98
N HIS A 135 16.44 -26.01 15.42
CA HIS A 135 15.24 -26.83 15.60
C HIS A 135 14.64 -27.29 14.28
N ALA A 136 14.00 -28.47 14.30
CA ALA A 136 13.17 -28.95 13.21
C ALA A 136 11.85 -28.17 13.16
N LYS A 137 11.36 -27.87 11.95
CA LYS A 137 10.12 -27.09 11.75
C LYS A 137 8.88 -27.66 12.43
N ALA A 138 8.80 -28.98 12.56
CA ALA A 138 7.65 -29.66 13.17
C ALA A 138 7.65 -29.60 14.71
N LEU A 139 8.78 -29.25 15.33
CA LEU A 139 8.98 -29.41 16.77
C LEU A 139 7.96 -28.60 17.59
N ILE A 140 7.61 -27.37 17.18
CA ILE A 140 6.57 -26.57 17.86
C ILE A 140 5.25 -27.34 17.98
N GLN A 141 4.80 -27.99 16.91
CA GLN A 141 3.52 -28.69 16.89
C GLN A 141 3.59 -30.00 17.70
N GLU A 142 4.78 -30.58 17.87
CA GLU A 142 5.00 -31.80 18.63
C GLU A 142 5.19 -31.54 20.14
N THR A 143 5.86 -30.44 20.52
CA THR A 143 6.25 -30.19 21.92
C THR A 143 5.43 -29.11 22.61
N CYS A 144 4.96 -28.11 21.88
CA CYS A 144 4.24 -26.98 22.48
C CYS A 144 3.16 -26.36 21.57
N PRO A 145 2.22 -27.17 21.02
CA PRO A 145 1.14 -26.64 20.18
C PRO A 145 0.26 -25.63 20.93
N GLN A 146 0.15 -25.75 22.26
CA GLN A 146 -0.58 -24.82 23.12
C GLN A 146 0.03 -23.41 23.16
N CYS A 147 1.31 -23.25 22.85
CA CYS A 147 1.95 -21.94 22.82
C CYS A 147 1.53 -21.12 21.59
N VAL A 148 1.00 -21.75 20.53
CA VAL A 148 0.60 -21.04 19.32
C VAL A 148 -0.70 -20.27 19.55
N ILE A 149 -0.62 -18.94 19.59
CA ILE A 149 -1.76 -18.05 19.85
C ILE A 149 -2.38 -17.46 18.58
N GLY A 150 -1.72 -17.59 17.44
CA GLY A 150 -2.25 -17.14 16.15
C GLY A 150 -1.22 -17.14 15.03
N LYS A 151 -1.61 -16.59 13.88
CA LYS A 151 -0.69 -16.34 12.77
C LYS A 151 -0.27 -14.88 12.74
N LEU A 152 0.99 -14.64 12.39
CA LEU A 152 1.48 -13.30 12.13
C LEU A 152 0.73 -12.75 10.92
N LEU A 153 0.01 -11.65 11.14
CA LEU A 153 -0.47 -10.77 10.10
C LEU A 153 0.74 -10.06 9.50
N VAL A 154 1.38 -10.73 8.56
CA VAL A 154 2.24 -10.04 7.62
C VAL A 154 1.29 -9.15 6.82
N PRO A 155 1.49 -7.82 6.79
CA PRO A 155 0.74 -6.97 5.88
C PRO A 155 0.82 -7.66 4.52
N LYS A 156 -0.33 -8.05 3.97
CA LYS A 156 -0.35 -8.62 2.63
C LYS A 156 0.44 -7.61 1.80
N LYS A 157 1.64 -7.97 1.32
CA LYS A 157 2.24 -7.28 0.16
C LYS A 157 1.07 -7.20 -0.76
N ARG A 158 0.55 -5.97 -0.96
CA ARG A 158 -0.69 -5.72 -1.67
C ARG A 158 -0.62 -6.67 -2.85
N LYS A 159 -1.46 -7.72 -2.88
CA LYS A 159 -1.38 -8.71 -3.95
C LYS A 159 -1.33 -7.83 -5.20
N LYS A 160 -0.29 -7.94 -6.04
CA LYS A 160 -0.41 -7.44 -7.41
C LYS A 160 -1.72 -8.07 -7.84
N SER A 161 -2.77 -7.26 -7.92
CA SER A 161 -4.08 -7.74 -8.26
C SER A 161 -3.87 -8.48 -9.57
N LYS A 162 -4.47 -9.66 -9.73
CA LYS A 162 -4.79 -10.12 -11.08
C LYS A 162 -5.40 -8.90 -11.76
N ALA A 163 -4.78 -8.43 -12.84
CA ALA A 163 -5.07 -7.15 -13.47
C ALA A 163 -6.59 -6.93 -13.50
N LYS A 164 -7.08 -6.13 -12.55
CA LYS A 164 -8.38 -5.49 -12.65
C LYS A 164 -8.18 -4.54 -13.81
N ALA A 165 -9.05 -4.59 -14.83
CA ALA A 165 -8.94 -3.74 -16.02
C ALA A 165 -8.43 -2.36 -15.59
N LYS A 166 -7.21 -2.00 -16.02
CA LYS A 166 -6.60 -0.71 -15.68
C LYS A 166 -7.67 0.32 -16.06
N GLY A 167 -8.17 1.06 -15.08
CA GLY A 167 -9.01 2.23 -15.35
C GLY A 167 -8.25 3.16 -16.30
N VAL A 168 -8.92 4.07 -16.95
CA VAL A 168 -8.27 5.04 -17.83
C VAL A 168 -8.09 6.34 -17.05
N LEU A 169 -6.99 7.06 -17.29
CA LEU A 169 -6.81 8.45 -16.92
C LEU A 169 -7.78 9.27 -17.77
N ASP A 170 -9.03 9.35 -17.34
CA ASP A 170 -10.09 10.13 -17.97
C ASP A 170 -10.45 11.34 -17.10
N MET A 171 -11.31 12.21 -17.62
CA MET A 171 -11.74 13.40 -16.89
C MET A 171 -12.57 13.06 -15.64
N ASP A 172 -13.21 11.89 -15.58
CA ASP A 172 -13.94 11.45 -14.40
C ASP A 172 -13.00 11.08 -13.26
N GLU A 173 -11.84 10.49 -13.58
CA GLU A 173 -10.77 10.29 -12.61
C GLU A 173 -10.15 11.61 -12.18
N VAL A 174 -9.77 12.47 -13.13
CA VAL A 174 -9.18 13.79 -12.81
C VAL A 174 -10.10 14.61 -11.89
N ALA A 175 -11.41 14.59 -12.14
CA ALA A 175 -12.40 15.32 -11.35
C ALA A 175 -12.49 14.87 -9.87
N ARG A 176 -11.99 13.67 -9.52
CA ARG A 176 -11.90 13.19 -8.13
C ARG A 176 -10.79 13.88 -7.33
N HIS A 177 -9.78 14.41 -8.02
CA HIS A 177 -8.61 15.07 -7.45
C HIS A 177 -8.76 16.60 -7.54
N ASN A 178 -9.71 17.15 -6.79
CA ASN A 178 -10.17 18.53 -6.91
C ASN A 178 -10.01 19.39 -5.64
N THR A 179 -9.17 18.96 -4.70
CA THR A 179 -8.97 19.64 -3.41
C THR A 179 -7.54 20.18 -3.27
N LYS A 180 -7.28 21.02 -2.27
CA LYS A 180 -5.93 21.56 -2.04
C LYS A 180 -4.94 20.49 -1.61
N GLU A 181 -5.41 19.46 -0.90
CA GLU A 181 -4.62 18.33 -0.42
C GLU A 181 -4.51 17.22 -1.47
N ASP A 182 -5.30 17.30 -2.55
CA ASP A 182 -5.33 16.35 -3.67
C ASP A 182 -5.82 17.06 -4.94
N CYS A 183 -4.89 17.69 -5.67
CA CYS A 183 -5.13 18.59 -6.79
C CYS A 183 -4.49 18.03 -8.06
N TRP A 184 -5.31 17.62 -9.01
CA TRP A 184 -4.86 17.30 -10.36
C TRP A 184 -5.39 18.33 -11.35
N VAL A 185 -4.66 18.55 -12.45
CA VAL A 185 -5.08 19.38 -13.58
C VAL A 185 -4.70 18.70 -14.88
N VAL A 186 -5.43 18.99 -15.96
CA VAL A 186 -5.00 18.64 -17.33
C VAL A 186 -4.38 19.84 -18.01
N VAL A 187 -3.21 19.65 -18.62
CA VAL A 187 -2.54 20.67 -19.43
C VAL A 187 -2.03 20.01 -20.71
N ASN A 188 -2.50 20.47 -21.86
CA ASN A 188 -2.14 19.96 -23.18
C ASN A 188 -2.30 18.43 -23.30
N GLY A 189 -3.38 17.89 -22.70
CA GLY A 189 -3.67 16.45 -22.69
C GLY A 189 -2.87 15.62 -21.68
N PHE A 190 -1.96 16.23 -20.91
CA PHE A 190 -1.27 15.59 -19.79
C PHE A 190 -2.04 15.80 -18.50
N VAL A 191 -2.21 14.75 -17.71
CA VAL A 191 -2.74 14.80 -16.34
C VAL A 191 -1.57 15.05 -15.40
N LEU A 192 -1.66 16.09 -14.57
CA LEU A 192 -0.62 16.46 -13.60
C LEU A 192 -1.15 16.43 -12.17
N ALA A 193 -0.46 15.74 -11.27
CA ALA A 193 -0.69 15.74 -9.83
C ALA A 193 0.13 16.87 -9.18
N VAL A 194 -0.48 18.05 -9.11
CA VAL A 194 0.21 19.30 -8.78
C VAL A 194 0.12 19.69 -7.31
N THR A 195 -0.54 18.89 -6.45
CA THR A 195 -0.57 19.09 -4.99
C THR A 195 0.76 19.55 -4.39
N PRO A 196 1.89 18.84 -4.58
CA PRO A 196 3.20 19.26 -4.05
C PRO A 196 3.74 20.56 -4.67
N PHE A 197 3.27 20.96 -5.86
CA PHE A 197 3.71 22.17 -6.55
C PHE A 197 2.90 23.42 -6.17
N LEU A 198 1.69 23.26 -5.64
CA LEU A 198 0.83 24.39 -5.24
C LEU A 198 1.56 25.49 -4.44
N PRO A 199 2.38 25.21 -3.40
CA PRO A 199 3.09 26.25 -2.66
C PRO A 199 4.27 26.86 -3.43
N GLU A 200 4.78 26.18 -4.46
CA GLU A 200 5.94 26.60 -5.26
C GLU A 200 5.53 27.43 -6.50
N HIS A 201 4.25 27.43 -6.86
CA HIS A 201 3.76 28.12 -8.05
C HIS A 201 3.95 29.65 -7.95
N PRO A 202 4.66 30.32 -8.89
CA PRO A 202 4.91 31.76 -8.83
C PRO A 202 3.67 32.65 -8.82
N GLY A 203 2.57 32.18 -9.43
CA GLY A 203 1.26 32.85 -9.40
C GLY A 203 0.44 32.59 -8.12
N GLY A 204 1.00 31.85 -7.15
CA GLY A 204 0.33 31.37 -5.96
C GLY A 204 -0.54 30.13 -6.20
N PRO A 205 -0.87 29.38 -5.14
CA PRO A 205 -1.67 28.15 -5.23
C PRO A 205 -3.09 28.40 -5.79
N GLU A 206 -3.69 29.54 -5.46
CA GLU A 206 -5.05 29.92 -5.87
C GLU A 206 -5.22 30.04 -7.40
N ALA A 207 -4.14 30.30 -8.13
CA ALA A 207 -4.17 30.34 -9.59
C ALA A 207 -4.42 28.94 -10.19
N ILE A 208 -3.88 27.89 -9.57
CA ILE A 208 -4.04 26.50 -9.99
C ILE A 208 -5.34 25.91 -9.43
N LEU A 209 -5.67 26.19 -8.16
CA LEU A 209 -6.83 25.60 -7.48
C LEU A 209 -8.18 25.89 -8.15
N LYS A 210 -8.30 26.97 -8.92
CA LYS A 210 -9.49 27.25 -9.76
C LYS A 210 -9.79 26.13 -10.77
N TYR A 211 -8.75 25.38 -11.15
CA TYR A 211 -8.78 24.30 -12.12
C TYR A 211 -8.55 22.92 -11.50
N ALA A 212 -8.56 22.80 -10.17
CA ALA A 212 -8.45 21.51 -9.51
C ALA A 212 -9.53 20.54 -10.02
N GLY A 213 -9.10 19.39 -10.51
CA GLY A 213 -9.93 18.38 -11.15
C GLY A 213 -10.46 18.75 -12.56
N LYS A 214 -9.84 19.70 -13.25
CA LYS A 214 -10.28 20.19 -14.57
C LYS A 214 -9.15 20.26 -15.60
N ASP A 215 -9.53 20.48 -16.85
CA ASP A 215 -8.61 20.88 -17.92
C ASP A 215 -8.35 22.38 -17.85
N ALA A 216 -7.08 22.75 -17.75
CA ALA A 216 -6.57 24.11 -17.65
C ALA A 216 -5.77 24.51 -18.91
N THR A 217 -5.85 23.74 -19.99
CA THR A 217 -5.02 23.90 -21.19
C THR A 217 -5.15 25.29 -21.81
N GLU A 218 -6.38 25.78 -21.96
CA GLU A 218 -6.63 27.08 -22.59
C GLU A 218 -5.99 28.20 -21.77
N GLU A 219 -6.22 28.22 -20.46
CA GLU A 219 -5.72 29.28 -19.57
C GLU A 219 -4.21 29.16 -19.32
N TRP A 220 -3.68 27.93 -19.32
CA TRP A 220 -2.24 27.70 -19.29
C TRP A 220 -1.55 28.31 -20.50
N ASN A 221 -2.04 28.02 -21.71
CA ASN A 221 -1.42 28.45 -22.96
C ASN A 221 -1.51 29.97 -23.21
N MET A 222 -2.36 30.70 -22.46
CA MET A 222 -2.41 32.17 -22.51
C MET A 222 -1.21 32.83 -21.80
N ILE A 223 -0.55 32.12 -20.89
CA ILE A 223 0.45 32.70 -19.98
C ILE A 223 1.78 31.95 -20.06
N HIS A 224 1.76 30.66 -20.36
CA HIS A 224 2.91 29.78 -20.28
C HIS A 224 3.14 29.04 -21.60
N SER A 225 4.42 28.88 -21.98
CA SER A 225 4.81 28.03 -23.09
C SER A 225 4.90 26.56 -22.65
N PHE A 226 4.93 25.65 -23.63
CA PHE A 226 5.13 24.23 -23.36
C PHE A 226 6.47 23.93 -22.66
N ASP A 227 7.51 24.75 -22.86
CA ASP A 227 8.81 24.55 -22.22
C ASP A 227 8.77 24.74 -20.69
N VAL A 228 7.85 25.58 -20.18
CA VAL A 228 7.62 25.71 -18.73
C VAL A 228 7.13 24.38 -18.14
N LEU A 229 6.30 23.65 -18.88
CA LEU A 229 5.81 22.32 -18.48
C LEU A 229 6.97 21.30 -18.43
N LYS A 230 7.91 21.36 -19.37
CA LYS A 230 9.12 20.50 -19.35
C LYS A 230 10.00 20.80 -18.14
N GLN A 231 10.22 22.08 -17.85
CA GLN A 231 11.14 22.51 -16.80
C GLN A 231 10.59 22.27 -15.39
N TYR A 232 9.29 22.52 -15.16
CA TYR A 232 8.69 22.50 -13.83
C TYR A 232 7.62 21.42 -13.65
N GLY A 233 6.92 21.06 -14.72
CA GLY A 233 5.77 20.15 -14.70
C GLY A 233 6.13 18.67 -14.80
N GLY A 234 7.29 18.31 -15.37
CA GLY A 234 7.65 16.94 -15.71
C GLY A 234 7.52 15.93 -14.56
N LYS A 235 8.02 16.29 -13.38
CA LYS A 235 7.94 15.45 -12.16
C LYS A 235 6.52 15.26 -11.60
N TYR A 236 5.55 16.05 -12.07
CA TYR A 236 4.17 16.02 -11.62
C TYR A 236 3.22 15.36 -12.63
N ILE A 237 3.71 14.97 -13.82
CA ILE A 237 2.89 14.30 -14.84
C ILE A 237 2.55 12.89 -14.36
N VAL A 238 1.26 12.59 -14.28
CA VAL A 238 0.71 11.27 -13.96
C VAL A 238 0.60 10.39 -15.22
N GLY A 239 0.34 11.01 -16.37
CA GLY A 239 0.20 10.36 -17.68
C GLY A 239 -0.56 11.26 -18.66
N LYS A 240 -0.93 10.74 -19.84
CA LYS A 240 -1.84 11.41 -20.77
C LYS A 240 -3.30 11.00 -20.52
N LEU A 241 -4.23 11.89 -20.85
CA LEU A 241 -5.63 11.52 -20.91
C LEU A 241 -5.82 10.35 -21.89
N GLY A 242 -6.51 9.30 -21.45
CA GLY A 242 -6.64 8.05 -22.19
C GLY A 242 -5.65 6.95 -21.79
N ASP A 243 -4.60 7.29 -21.03
CA ASP A 243 -3.62 6.30 -20.58
C ASP A 243 -4.18 5.39 -19.48
N PRO A 244 -3.63 4.19 -19.27
CA PRO A 244 -4.06 3.35 -18.18
C PRO A 244 -3.65 3.90 -16.80
N LEU A 245 -4.63 4.04 -15.92
CA LEU A 245 -4.49 4.47 -14.52
C LEU A 245 -3.51 3.59 -13.74
N GLY A 246 -2.58 4.23 -13.03
CA GLY A 246 -1.54 3.56 -12.24
C GLY A 246 -0.29 3.15 -13.04
N GLY A 247 -0.08 3.72 -14.22
CA GLY A 247 1.26 3.83 -14.80
C GLY A 247 2.15 4.71 -13.92
N THR A 248 3.44 4.38 -13.82
CA THR A 248 4.42 5.24 -13.14
C THR A 248 4.65 6.50 -13.97
N ALA A 249 4.81 7.64 -13.29
CA ALA A 249 5.35 8.89 -13.82
C ALA A 249 6.82 8.70 -14.25
N ASP A 250 7.00 7.98 -15.33
CA ASP A 250 8.07 8.21 -16.29
C ASP A 250 7.34 8.79 -17.52
N LEU A 251 8.02 9.42 -18.48
CA LEU A 251 7.38 10.03 -19.67
C LEU A 251 6.59 9.02 -20.56
N GLY A 252 6.34 7.80 -20.09
CA GLY A 252 5.49 6.80 -20.74
C GLY A 252 6.05 6.37 -22.08
N LEU A 253 7.33 6.68 -22.35
CA LEU A 253 8.01 6.29 -23.57
C LEU A 253 8.44 4.85 -23.39
N THR A 254 7.53 3.96 -23.76
CA THR A 254 7.86 2.55 -23.95
C THR A 254 9.03 2.42 -24.91
N VAL A 255 9.86 1.38 -24.78
CA VAL A 255 10.93 1.11 -25.76
C VAL A 255 10.34 1.01 -27.17
N GLU A 256 9.11 0.52 -27.29
CA GLU A 256 8.34 0.48 -28.53
C GLU A 256 7.96 1.86 -29.08
N GLU A 257 7.69 2.85 -28.22
CA GLU A 257 7.44 4.22 -28.63
C GLU A 257 8.73 4.91 -29.06
N VAL A 258 9.80 4.76 -28.26
CA VAL A 258 11.13 5.29 -28.62
C VAL A 258 11.58 4.73 -29.96
N ALA A 259 11.32 3.44 -30.23
CA ALA A 259 11.61 2.80 -31.51
C ALA A 259 10.92 3.43 -32.73
N ARG A 260 9.84 4.21 -32.55
CA ARG A 260 9.18 4.97 -33.63
C ARG A 260 9.93 6.26 -33.98
N HIS A 261 10.71 6.80 -33.04
CA HIS A 261 11.51 8.02 -33.18
C HIS A 261 12.96 7.68 -33.55
N ASN A 262 13.12 7.12 -34.75
CA ASN A 262 14.36 6.49 -35.21
C ASN A 262 15.00 7.14 -36.44
N THR A 263 14.68 8.40 -36.73
CA THR A 263 15.15 9.10 -37.94
C THR A 263 16.00 10.34 -37.61
N LYS A 264 16.76 10.88 -38.57
CA LYS A 264 17.53 12.11 -38.36
C LYS A 264 16.66 13.32 -38.00
N GLN A 265 15.42 13.37 -38.47
CA GLN A 265 14.48 14.45 -38.20
C GLN A 265 13.62 14.18 -36.95
N ASP A 266 13.81 13.02 -36.31
CA ASP A 266 13.07 12.58 -35.14
C ASP A 266 13.87 11.45 -34.45
N CYS A 267 14.93 11.86 -33.72
CA CYS A 267 15.97 10.97 -33.21
C CYS A 267 15.92 10.93 -31.69
N TRP A 268 15.36 9.87 -31.12
CA TRP A 268 15.31 9.68 -29.67
C TRP A 268 16.20 8.52 -29.26
N VAL A 269 16.82 8.60 -28.10
CA VAL A 269 17.74 7.57 -27.58
C VAL A 269 17.51 7.37 -26.09
N ILE A 270 17.58 6.12 -25.62
CA ILE A 270 17.51 5.79 -24.19
C ILE A 270 18.94 5.71 -23.65
N ILE A 271 19.21 6.43 -22.56
CA ILE A 271 20.48 6.38 -21.83
C ILE A 271 20.19 6.25 -20.34
N ASN A 272 20.65 5.16 -19.74
CA ASN A 272 20.46 4.80 -18.34
C ASN A 272 18.99 4.88 -17.90
N GLY A 273 18.09 4.38 -18.75
CA GLY A 273 16.65 4.40 -18.52
C GLY A 273 15.97 5.76 -18.76
N THR A 274 16.71 6.79 -19.17
CA THR A 274 16.17 8.12 -19.50
C THR A 274 16.09 8.30 -21.01
N VAL A 275 14.96 8.78 -21.53
CA VAL A 275 14.79 9.04 -22.97
C VAL A 275 15.19 10.48 -23.31
N PHE A 276 16.08 10.63 -24.28
CA PHE A 276 16.53 11.90 -24.81
C PHE A 276 16.04 12.08 -26.24
N ASN A 277 15.33 13.18 -26.52
CA ASN A 277 15.14 13.63 -27.88
C ASN A 277 16.39 14.42 -28.30
N LEU A 278 17.20 13.83 -29.18
CA LEU A 278 18.47 14.38 -29.63
C LEU A 278 18.38 15.04 -31.01
N THR A 279 17.18 15.16 -31.59
CA THR A 279 16.95 15.66 -32.96
C THR A 279 17.70 16.96 -33.24
N ASP A 280 17.55 17.95 -32.36
CA ASP A 280 18.18 19.27 -32.53
C ASP A 280 19.67 19.27 -32.12
N TRP A 281 20.09 18.27 -31.35
CA TRP A 281 21.46 18.16 -30.84
C TRP A 281 22.40 17.33 -31.73
N LEU A 282 21.85 16.50 -32.63
CA LEU A 282 22.61 15.73 -33.61
C LEU A 282 23.77 16.52 -34.26
N PRO A 283 23.56 17.71 -34.85
CA PRO A 283 24.64 18.44 -35.54
C PRO A 283 25.68 19.03 -34.59
N LEU A 284 25.40 19.05 -33.28
CA LEU A 284 26.28 19.62 -32.25
C LEU A 284 27.12 18.55 -31.55
N HIS A 285 26.86 17.26 -31.80
CA HIS A 285 27.58 16.18 -31.14
C HIS A 285 29.06 16.15 -31.56
N PRO A 286 30.02 16.21 -30.60
CA PRO A 286 31.46 16.21 -30.91
C PRO A 286 31.95 14.95 -31.67
N GLY A 287 31.27 13.81 -31.49
CA GLY A 287 31.55 12.57 -32.22
C GLY A 287 30.93 12.48 -33.62
N GLY A 288 30.20 13.53 -34.04
CA GLY A 288 29.42 13.57 -35.26
C GLY A 288 28.00 13.00 -35.12
N GLU A 289 27.13 13.30 -36.08
CA GLU A 289 25.73 12.85 -36.07
C GLU A 289 25.59 11.33 -36.21
N SER A 290 26.46 10.70 -37.01
CA SER A 290 26.34 9.29 -37.41
C SER A 290 26.44 8.32 -36.24
N VAL A 291 27.20 8.67 -35.20
CA VAL A 291 27.38 7.81 -34.02
C VAL A 291 26.11 7.76 -33.16
N ILE A 292 25.32 8.84 -33.12
CA ILE A 292 24.02 8.87 -32.42
C ILE A 292 22.96 8.18 -33.28
N LEU A 293 22.95 8.44 -34.58
CA LEU A 293 21.93 7.89 -35.50
C LEU A 293 21.90 6.35 -35.53
N ASN A 294 23.02 5.68 -35.23
CA ASN A 294 23.06 4.22 -35.09
C ASN A 294 22.13 3.69 -33.96
N TYR A 295 21.84 4.55 -32.98
CA TYR A 295 21.04 4.28 -31.80
C TYR A 295 19.70 5.01 -31.79
N ALA A 296 19.32 5.68 -32.88
CA ALA A 296 18.02 6.31 -33.00
C ALA A 296 16.90 5.26 -32.78
N GLY A 297 16.02 5.56 -31.84
CA GLY A 297 14.95 4.70 -31.36
C GLY A 297 15.39 3.53 -30.49
N LYS A 298 16.59 3.55 -29.92
CA LYS A 298 17.16 2.42 -29.15
C LYS A 298 17.74 2.88 -27.82
N ASP A 299 18.05 1.89 -26.98
CA ASP A 299 18.89 2.05 -25.80
C ASP A 299 20.37 2.02 -26.20
N ALA A 300 21.10 3.05 -25.77
CA ALA A 300 22.53 3.25 -26.00
C ALA A 300 23.32 3.35 -24.68
N SER A 301 22.74 2.88 -23.57
CA SER A 301 23.33 3.02 -22.23
C SER A 301 24.74 2.44 -22.17
N ASP A 302 24.94 1.24 -22.71
CA ASP A 302 26.23 0.55 -22.66
C ASP A 302 27.30 1.31 -23.45
N GLU A 303 26.98 1.77 -24.66
CA GLU A 303 27.92 2.51 -25.49
C GLU A 303 28.17 3.92 -24.99
N TRP A 304 27.15 4.58 -24.44
CA TRP A 304 27.29 5.85 -23.77
C TRP A 304 28.25 5.75 -22.58
N ASN A 305 28.03 4.78 -21.69
CA ASN A 305 28.82 4.59 -20.47
C ASN A 305 30.26 4.15 -20.76
N ALA A 306 30.52 3.55 -21.92
CA ALA A 306 31.87 3.16 -22.33
C ALA A 306 32.77 4.34 -22.70
N ILE A 307 32.20 5.48 -23.07
CA ILE A 307 32.96 6.62 -23.65
C ILE A 307 32.74 7.95 -22.92
N HIS A 308 31.66 8.11 -22.15
CA HIS A 308 31.36 9.33 -21.41
C HIS A 308 31.56 9.14 -19.89
N PRO A 309 32.33 10.02 -19.22
CA PRO A 309 32.50 9.95 -17.78
C PRO A 309 31.20 10.27 -17.03
N SER A 310 31.07 9.76 -15.81
CA SER A 310 29.98 10.11 -14.88
C SER A 310 29.88 11.65 -14.71
N GLY A 311 28.67 12.20 -14.82
CA GLY A 311 28.41 13.65 -14.74
C GLY A 311 28.36 14.40 -16.08
N THR A 312 28.51 13.72 -17.22
CA THR A 312 28.47 14.37 -18.56
C THR A 312 27.07 14.91 -18.95
N MET A 313 26.00 14.43 -18.31
CA MET A 313 24.61 14.81 -18.60
C MET A 313 23.91 15.55 -17.43
N GLU A 314 24.68 15.98 -16.42
CA GLU A 314 24.18 16.76 -15.27
C GLU A 314 24.21 18.28 -15.54
#